data_AF-A0AAV3BLB0-F1
#
_entry.id   AF-A0AAV3BLB0-F1
#
_cell.length_a   1.000
_cell.length_b   1.000
_cell.length_c   1.000
_cell.angle_alpha   90.00
_cell.angle_beta   90.00
_cell.angle_gamma   90.00
#
_symmetry.space_group_name_H-M   'P 1'
#
loop_
_entity.id
_entity.type
_entity.pdbx_description
1 polymer ?
#
loop_
_entity_poly.entity_id
_entity_poly.type
_entity_poly.pdbx_seq_one_letter_code
_entity_poly.pdbx_strand_id
1 'polypeptide(L)' 'MGDQENVVVSSFAGNIIEQFWKLEQNPDGYFIIKSAKNENLVIDIQRNDPSNENNIKVYQRKYSNNSNQKFKFSK' A
#
# COMPACT_ATOMS: atom_id res chain seq x y z
N MET A 1 -20.60 -5.49 -4.96
CA MET A 1 -19.27 -5.94 -5.45
C MET A 1 -18.44 -4.68 -5.66
N GLY A 2 -17.33 -4.55 -4.95
CA GLY A 2 -16.45 -3.37 -4.99
C GLY A 2 -16.36 -2.70 -3.63
N ASP A 3 -15.20 -2.86 -2.96
CA ASP A 3 -14.67 -2.11 -1.80
C ASP A 3 -13.85 -2.98 -0.83
N GLN A 4 -13.58 -4.25 -1.16
CA GLN A 4 -12.66 -5.08 -0.37
C GLN A 4 -11.18 -4.67 -0.52
N GLU A 5 -10.88 -3.66 -1.33
CA GLU A 5 -9.51 -3.22 -1.64
C GLU A 5 -9.20 -1.82 -1.12
N ASN A 6 -10.14 -1.05 -0.58
CA ASN A 6 -9.86 0.36 -0.25
C ASN A 6 -9.02 0.50 1.03
N VAL A 7 -8.07 1.44 1.04
CA VAL A 7 -7.35 1.83 2.27
C VAL A 7 -8.16 2.92 2.95
N VAL A 8 -8.51 2.70 4.22
CA VAL A 8 -9.36 3.61 4.99
C VAL A 8 -8.65 4.10 6.24
N VAL A 9 -8.92 5.35 6.63
CA VAL A 9 -8.49 5.89 7.91
C VAL A 9 -9.51 5.48 8.98
N SER A 10 -9.04 4.89 10.07
CA SER A 10 -9.87 4.48 11.21
C SER A 10 -9.12 4.70 12.52
N SER A 11 -9.86 4.71 13.64
CA SER A 11 -9.24 4.74 14.97
C SER A 11 -8.38 3.49 15.19
N PHE A 12 -7.18 3.68 15.75
CA PHE A 12 -6.30 2.56 16.07
C PHE A 12 -6.93 1.69 17.17
N ALA A 13 -7.16 0.41 16.86
CA ALA A 13 -7.73 -0.56 17.77
C ALA A 13 -6.65 -1.38 18.51
N GLY A 14 -5.42 -1.41 18.00
CA GLY A 14 -4.28 -2.11 18.63
C GLY A 14 -4.28 -3.63 18.52
N ASN A 15 -5.40 -4.24 18.14
CA ASN A 15 -5.57 -5.69 18.03
C ASN A 15 -6.12 -6.17 16.69
N ILE A 16 -6.23 -5.28 15.70
CA ILE A 16 -6.75 -5.58 14.36
C ILE A 16 -5.57 -5.63 13.38
N ILE A 17 -5.25 -6.83 12.86
CA ILE A 17 -4.05 -7.07 12.03
C ILE A 17 -4.04 -6.26 10.73
N GLU A 18 -5.21 -5.90 10.21
CA GLU A 18 -5.41 -5.06 9.02
C GLU A 18 -4.89 -3.63 9.19
N GLN A 19 -4.76 -3.15 10.43
CA GLN A 19 -4.22 -1.82 10.73
C GLN A 19 -2.68 -1.82 10.77
N PHE A 20 -2.04 -2.98 10.68
CA PHE A 20 -0.58 -3.12 10.73
C PHE A 20 0.01 -3.30 9.33
N TRP A 21 1.17 -2.66 9.12
CA TRP A 21 1.86 -2.62 7.84
C TRP A 21 3.35 -2.90 8.02
N LYS A 22 3.93 -3.62 7.08
CA LYS A 22 5.37 -3.94 7.04
C LYS A 22 6.03 -3.16 5.92
N LEU A 23 7.10 -2.45 6.25
CA LEU A 23 7.93 -1.74 5.28
C LEU A 23 9.04 -2.68 4.79
N GLU A 24 9.08 -2.92 3.48
CA GLU A 24 10.14 -3.68 2.81
C GLU A 24 10.90 -2.73 1.89
N GLN A 25 12.16 -2.45 2.20
CA GLN A 25 13.00 -1.59 1.38
C GLN A 25 13.61 -2.39 0.22
N ASN A 26 13.45 -1.88 -1.00
CA ASN A 26 14.08 -2.43 -2.20
C ASN A 26 15.48 -1.83 -2.41
N PRO A 27 16.37 -2.51 -3.17
CA PRO A 27 17.70 -2.00 -3.50
C PRO A 27 17.72 -0.63 -4.22
N ASP A 28 16.62 -0.24 -4.86
CA ASP A 28 16.46 1.07 -5.53
C ASP A 28 16.11 2.21 -4.55
N GLY A 29 16.03 1.92 -3.25
CA GLY A 29 15.77 2.90 -2.20
C GLY A 29 14.29 3.22 -1.98
N TYR A 30 13.38 2.59 -2.72
CA TYR A 30 11.93 2.69 -2.48
C TYR A 30 11.46 1.62 -1.49
N PHE A 31 10.35 1.89 -0.81
CA PHE A 31 9.66 0.97 0.07
C PHE A 31 8.43 0.38 -0.61
N ILE A 32 8.19 -0.90 -0.36
CA ILE A 32 6.89 -1.55 -0.52
C ILE A 32 6.23 -1.58 0.86
N ILE A 33 4.99 -1.10 0.95
CA ILE A 33 4.18 -1.11 2.17
C ILE A 33 3.23 -2.29 2.10
N LYS A 34 3.52 -3.36 2.85
CA LYS A 34 2.81 -4.65 2.78
C LYS A 34 1.79 -4.75 3.91
N SER A 35 0.61 -5.29 3.64
CA SER A 35 -0.34 -5.62 4.70
C SER A 35 0.24 -6.70 5.62
N ALA A 36 0.13 -6.51 6.94
CA ALA A 36 0.52 -7.55 7.89
C ALA A 36 -0.45 -8.76 7.87
N LYS A 37 -1.71 -8.55 7.47
CA LYS A 37 -2.70 -9.62 7.31
C LYS A 37 -2.37 -10.54 6.14
N ASN A 38 -1.91 -9.96 5.03
CA ASN A 38 -1.56 -10.69 3.82
C ASN A 38 -0.43 -9.97 3.09
N GLU A 39 0.80 -10.48 3.25
CA GLU A 39 2.01 -9.87 2.69
C GLU A 39 2.03 -9.84 1.14
N ASN A 40 1.09 -10.51 0.46
CA ASN A 40 0.91 -10.41 -0.99
C ASN A 40 0.13 -9.17 -1.44
N LEU A 41 -0.59 -8.51 -0.51
CA LEU A 41 -1.30 -7.26 -0.75
C LEU A 41 -0.46 -6.07 -0.26
N VAL A 42 -0.31 -5.07 -1.13
CA VAL A 42 0.53 -3.90 -0.89
C VAL A 42 -0.24 -2.62 -1.20
N ILE A 43 0.20 -1.50 -0.63
CA ILE A 43 -0.35 -0.18 -0.98
C ILE A 43 -0.10 0.09 -2.47
N ASP A 44 -1.15 0.50 -3.17
CA ASP A 44 -1.19 0.73 -4.61
C ASP A 44 -1.93 2.04 -4.88
N ILE A 45 -1.29 2.94 -5.63
CA ILE A 45 -1.94 4.16 -6.14
C ILE A 45 -2.75 3.78 -7.37
N GLN A 46 -4.05 4.09 -7.33
CA GLN A 46 -4.98 3.74 -8.38
C GLN A 46 -4.52 4.26 -9.74
N ARG A 47 -4.62 3.44 -10.80
CA ARG A 47 -4.30 3.81 -12.19
C ARG A 47 -2.86 4.30 -12.43
N ASN A 48 -1.94 4.12 -11.49
CA ASN A 48 -0.58 4.67 -11.59
C ASN A 48 -0.55 6.20 -11.78
N ASP A 49 -1.53 6.87 -11.19
CA ASP A 49 -1.69 8.32 -11.27
C ASP A 49 -1.32 8.94 -9.91
N PRO A 50 -0.15 9.59 -9.76
CA PRO A 50 0.26 10.17 -8.49
C PRO A 50 -0.38 11.54 -8.20
N SER A 51 -1.41 11.95 -8.95
CA SER A 51 -2.13 13.19 -8.67
C SER A 51 -2.83 13.16 -7.31
N ASN A 52 -2.98 14.35 -6.72
CA ASN A 52 -3.70 14.52 -5.47
C ASN A 52 -5.14 14.02 -5.61
N GLU A 53 -5.74 13.62 -4.48
CA GLU A 53 -7.11 13.08 -4.40
C GLU A 53 -7.32 11.74 -5.09
N ASN A 54 -6.31 11.18 -5.74
CA ASN A 54 -6.41 9.85 -6.29
C ASN A 54 -6.44 8.78 -5.18
N ASN A 55 -7.16 7.70 -5.46
CA ASN A 55 -7.46 6.70 -4.45
C ASN A 55 -6.23 5.84 -4.10
N ILE A 56 -6.13 5.51 -2.82
CA ILE A 56 -5.16 4.55 -2.29
C ILE A 56 -5.89 3.26 -1.96
N LYS A 57 -5.41 2.16 -2.52
CA LYS A 57 -5.97 0.83 -2.29
C LYS A 57 -4.90 -0.18 -1.92
N VAL A 58 -5.32 -1.37 -1.51
CA VAL A 58 -4.46 -2.54 -1.52
C VAL A 58 -4.60 -3.26 -2.86
N TYR A 59 -3.50 -3.77 -3.37
CA TYR A 59 -3.50 -4.60 -4.58
C TYR A 59 -2.43 -5.67 -4.49
N GLN A 60 -2.55 -6.69 -5.34
CA GLN A 60 -1.53 -7.73 -5.44
C GLN A 60 -0.17 -7.10 -5.77
N ARG A 61 0.87 -7.52 -5.06
CA ARG A 61 2.24 -7.09 -5.32
C ARG A 61 2.62 -7.42 -6.77
N LYS A 62 3.07 -6.38 -7.49
CA LYS A 62 3.62 -6.48 -8.83
C LYS A 62 5.14 -6.37 -8.77
N TYR A 63 5.82 -7.15 -9.61
CA TYR A 63 7.29 -7.12 -9.75
C TYR A 63 7.76 -6.40 -11.02
N SER A 64 6.86 -6.13 -11.96
CA SER A 64 7.06 -5.31 -13.16
C SER A 64 5.95 -4.26 -13.27
N ASN A 65 6.23 -3.12 -13.92
CA ASN A 65 5.28 -2.02 -14.11
C ASN A 65 4.55 -1.62 -12.80
N ASN A 66 5.33 -1.48 -11.72
CA ASN A 66 4.86 -1.36 -10.34
C ASN A 66 5.26 -0.03 -9.68
N SER A 67 5.49 1.02 -10.48
CA SER A 67 5.80 2.37 -9.97
C SER A 67 4.76 2.87 -8.96
N ASN A 68 3.49 2.51 -9.15
CA ASN A 68 2.39 2.85 -8.26
C ASN A 68 2.36 2.10 -6.93
N GLN A 69 3.31 1.19 -6.69
CA GLN A 69 3.46 0.43 -5.44
C GLN A 69 4.77 0.77 -4.70
N LYS A 70 5.55 1.74 -5.23
CA LYS A 70 6.85 2.14 -4.70
C LYS A 70 6.75 3.50 -4.02
N PHE A 71 7.09 3.57 -2.74
CA PHE A 71 7.01 4.79 -1.94
C PHE A 71 8.39 5.23 -1.47
N LYS A 72 8.61 6.54 -1.45
CA LYS A 72 9.81 7.14 -0.86
C LYS A 72 9.36 8.19 0.14
N PHE A 73 9.89 8.11 1.36
CA PHE A 73 9.60 9.06 2.42
C PHE A 73 10.66 10.16 2.39
N SER A 74 10.22 11.42 2.38
CA SER A 74 11.07 12.59 2.58
C SER A 74 10.75 13.22 3.93
N LYS A 75 11.76 13.88 4.52
CA LYS A 75 11.62 14.62 5.78
C LYS A 75 10.93 15.96 5.54
#